data_AF-A0A1T4LZ64-F1
#
_entry.id   AF-A0A1T4LZ64-F1
#
_cell.length_a   1.000
_cell.length_b   1.000
_cell.length_c   1.000
_cell.angle_alpha   90.00
_cell.angle_beta   90.00
_cell.angle_gamma   90.00
#
_symmetry.space_group_name_H-M   'P 1'
#
loop_
_entity.id
_entity.type
_entity.pdbx_description
1 polymer ?
#
loop_
_entity_poly.entity_id
_entity_poly.type
_entity_poly.pdbx_seq_one_letter_code
_entity_poly.pdbx_strand_id
1 'polypeptide(L)'
;MAAPFVLVLLDGMIAGYYTLSATSVQIAELPAQTVRKLPRYPLVPATLVGRLAVDRHHQGKGYGRFLLADALYRAARSEIASFAVIVDAKDENARRFYERESFLPFPDQPMKLFRPMTDIRRLFD
;
A
#
# COMPACT_ATOMS: atom_id res chain seq x y z
N MET A 1 12.02 -4.77 -9.85
CA MET A 1 12.31 -3.33 -10.12
C MET A 1 11.18 -2.51 -9.51
N ALA A 2 11.47 -1.35 -8.91
CA ALA A 2 10.47 -0.50 -8.27
C ALA A 2 10.35 0.83 -9.03
N ALA A 3 9.12 1.31 -9.23
CA ALA A 3 8.82 2.60 -9.85
C ALA A 3 8.67 3.67 -8.76
N PRO A 4 9.52 4.71 -8.71
CA PRO A 4 9.40 5.81 -7.77
C PRO A 4 8.44 6.90 -8.28
N PHE A 5 7.70 7.50 -7.36
CA PHE A 5 6.83 8.65 -7.60
C PHE A 5 7.12 9.71 -6.55
N VAL A 6 7.15 10.98 -6.96
CA VAL A 6 7.54 12.12 -6.11
C VAL A 6 6.44 13.18 -6.12
N LEU A 7 6.15 13.72 -4.95
CA LEU A 7 5.33 14.92 -4.79
C LEU A 7 6.24 16.14 -4.82
N VAL A 8 6.06 16.96 -5.87
CA VAL A 8 6.78 18.21 -6.06
C VAL A 8 5.80 19.36 -5.82
N LEU A 9 6.19 20.31 -4.99
CA LEU A 9 5.43 21.53 -4.71
C LEU A 9 5.58 22.53 -5.86
N LEU A 10 4.74 23.57 -5.86
CA LEU A 10 4.75 24.59 -6.93
C LEU A 10 6.08 25.36 -7.02
N ASP A 11 6.81 25.45 -5.91
CA ASP A 11 8.15 26.07 -5.83
C ASP A 11 9.28 25.10 -6.23
N GLY A 12 8.96 23.89 -6.66
CA GLY A 12 9.93 22.87 -7.07
C GLY A 12 10.49 22.01 -5.94
N MET A 13 10.11 22.25 -4.68
CA MET A 13 10.58 21.43 -3.56
C MET A 13 9.92 20.04 -3.55
N ILE A 14 10.68 19.01 -3.19
CA ILE A 14 10.16 17.65 -3.03
C ILE A 14 9.59 17.51 -1.61
N ALA A 15 8.27 17.38 -1.49
CA ALA A 15 7.58 17.21 -0.20
C ALA A 15 7.49 15.75 0.25
N GLY A 16 7.69 14.79 -0.65
CA GLY A 16 7.68 13.37 -0.32
C GLY A 16 7.71 12.46 -1.54
N TYR A 17 7.75 11.16 -1.29
CA TYR A 17 7.81 10.15 -2.33
C TYR A 17 7.21 8.82 -1.87
N TYR A 18 6.91 7.95 -2.84
CA TYR A 18 6.66 6.54 -2.59
C TYR A 18 7.20 5.69 -3.74
N THR A 19 7.24 4.37 -3.56
CA THR A 19 7.63 3.43 -4.61
C THR A 19 6.62 2.29 -4.76
N LEU A 20 6.35 1.87 -5.99
CA LEU A 20 5.54 0.69 -6.28
C LEU A 20 6.37 -0.40 -6.95
N SER A 21 6.15 -1.66 -6.56
CA SER A 21 6.73 -2.82 -7.22
C SER A 21 5.76 -3.99 -7.21
N ALA A 22 5.86 -4.87 -8.21
CA ALA A 22 5.18 -6.15 -8.18
C ALA A 22 5.77 -7.04 -7.09
N THR A 23 4.91 -7.77 -6.37
CA THR A 23 5.28 -8.79 -5.39
C THR A 23 4.26 -9.93 -5.43
N SER A 24 4.45 -10.94 -4.59
CA SER A 24 3.47 -12.00 -4.35
C SER A 24 3.33 -12.25 -2.86
N VAL A 25 2.18 -12.79 -2.46
CA VAL A 25 1.89 -13.16 -1.08
C VAL A 25 1.37 -14.58 -1.02
N GLN A 26 1.79 -15.32 0.01
CA GLN A 26 1.26 -16.64 0.26
C GLN A 26 -0.15 -16.56 0.82
N ILE A 27 -1.09 -17.29 0.24
CA ILE A 27 -2.49 -17.34 0.71
C ILE A 27 -2.56 -17.74 2.19
N ALA A 28 -1.68 -18.65 2.63
CA ALA A 28 -1.62 -19.12 4.01
C ALA A 28 -1.27 -18.01 5.02
N GLU A 29 -0.64 -16.92 4.58
CA GLU A 29 -0.33 -15.76 5.43
C GLU A 29 -1.54 -14.82 5.58
N LEU A 30 -2.61 -14.99 4.78
CA LEU A 30 -3.78 -14.10 4.83
C LEU A 30 -4.84 -14.60 5.82
N PRO A 31 -5.66 -13.69 6.39
CA PRO A 31 -6.79 -14.07 7.22
C PRO A 31 -7.75 -15.02 6.49
N ALA A 32 -8.27 -16.05 7.17
CA ALA A 32 -9.11 -17.08 6.57
C ALA A 32 -10.35 -16.54 5.79
N GLN A 33 -10.88 -15.38 6.21
CA GLN A 33 -12.00 -14.72 5.53
C GLN A 33 -11.62 -14.21 4.13
N THR A 34 -10.37 -13.79 3.96
CA THR A 34 -9.77 -13.34 2.70
C THR A 34 -9.48 -14.53 1.78
N VAL A 35 -9.01 -15.65 2.35
CA VAL A 35 -8.63 -16.88 1.64
C VAL A 35 -9.79 -17.52 0.87
N ARG A 36 -11.02 -17.48 1.39
CA ARG A 36 -12.19 -18.13 0.76
C ARG A 36 -12.53 -17.58 -0.64
N LYS A 37 -12.05 -16.39 -1.00
CA LYS A 37 -12.29 -15.74 -2.29
C LYS A 37 -11.14 -15.92 -3.29
N LEU A 38 -10.09 -16.67 -2.92
CA LEU A 38 -8.86 -16.78 -3.69
C LEU A 38 -8.77 -18.10 -4.47
N PRO A 39 -8.04 -18.12 -5.61
CA PRO A 39 -7.69 -19.36 -6.31
C PRO A 39 -6.92 -20.30 -5.39
N ARG A 40 -6.94 -21.61 -5.68
CA ARG A 40 -6.18 -22.64 -4.93
C ARG A 40 -4.65 -22.53 -5.05
N TYR A 41 -4.13 -21.52 -5.75
CA TYR A 41 -2.70 -21.37 -6.01
C TYR A 41 -2.00 -20.69 -4.82
N PRO A 42 -0.88 -21.21 -4.30
CA PRO A 42 -0.34 -20.77 -3.02
C PRO A 42 0.13 -19.31 -3.01
N LEU A 43 0.51 -18.76 -4.17
CA LEU A 43 0.97 -17.38 -4.33
C LEU A 43 -0.04 -16.56 -5.13
N VAL A 44 -0.44 -15.41 -4.60
CA VAL A 44 -1.29 -14.45 -5.32
C VAL A 44 -0.50 -13.16 -5.61
N PRO A 45 -0.67 -12.56 -6.80
CA PRO A 45 0.03 -11.33 -7.16
C PRO A 45 -0.43 -10.17 -6.28
N ALA A 46 0.50 -9.30 -5.91
CA ALA A 46 0.22 -8.11 -5.12
C ALA A 46 1.10 -6.94 -5.57
N THR A 47 0.69 -5.73 -5.21
CA THR A 47 1.49 -4.52 -5.37
C THR A 47 2.10 -4.13 -4.02
N LEU A 48 3.39 -3.89 -3.97
CA LEU A 48 4.09 -3.46 -2.76
C LEU A 48 4.32 -1.94 -2.78
N VAL A 49 3.88 -1.23 -1.75
CA VAL A 49 4.38 0.12 -1.45
C VAL A 49 5.64 -0.03 -0.61
N GLY A 50 6.79 -0.15 -1.29
CA GLY A 50 8.06 -0.47 -0.63
C GLY A 50 8.60 0.67 0.24
N ARG A 51 8.30 1.92 -0.14
CA ARG A 51 8.64 3.13 0.61
C ARG A 51 7.51 4.13 0.48
N LEU A 52 7.24 4.85 1.56
CA LEU A 52 6.42 6.05 1.59
C LEU A 52 7.02 6.98 2.64
N ALA A 53 7.39 8.19 2.22
CA ALA A 53 8.01 9.17 3.11
C ALA A 53 7.58 10.58 2.75
N VAL A 54 7.48 11.42 3.78
CA VAL A 54 7.20 12.86 3.67
C VAL A 54 8.36 13.59 4.30
N ASP A 55 8.81 14.64 3.64
CA ASP A 55 9.84 15.55 4.14
C ASP A 55 9.46 16.08 5.54
N ARG A 56 10.46 16.22 6.44
CA ARG A 56 10.21 16.57 7.85
C ARG A 56 9.52 17.92 8.01
N HIS A 57 9.82 18.91 7.16
CA HIS A 57 9.19 20.24 7.20
C HIS A 57 7.73 20.23 6.67
N HIS A 58 7.32 19.10 6.09
CA HIS A 58 6.02 18.91 5.44
C HIS A 58 5.16 17.84 6.13
N GLN A 59 5.65 17.20 7.19
CA GLN A 59 4.88 16.25 7.99
C GLN A 59 3.71 16.93 8.73
N GLY A 60 2.66 16.16 9.03
CA GLY A 60 1.45 16.66 9.69
C GLY A 60 0.50 17.46 8.78
N LYS A 61 0.91 17.79 7.54
CA LYS A 61 0.10 18.56 6.57
C LYS A 61 -0.79 17.70 5.65
N GLY A 62 -0.92 16.41 5.94
CA GLY A 62 -1.74 15.48 5.13
C GLY A 62 -1.05 14.85 3.91
N TYR A 63 0.17 15.25 3.54
CA TYR A 63 0.85 14.71 2.36
C TYR A 63 1.08 13.20 2.38
N GLY A 64 1.25 12.60 3.56
CA GLY A 64 1.40 11.14 3.66
C GLY A 64 0.16 10.41 3.16
N ARG A 65 -1.03 10.90 3.52
CA ARG A 65 -2.31 10.36 3.05
C ARG A 65 -2.52 10.65 1.57
N PHE A 66 -2.14 11.84 1.11
CA PHE A 66 -2.19 12.21 -0.31
C PHE A 66 -1.33 11.28 -1.19
N LEU A 67 -0.07 11.05 -0.80
CA LEU A 67 0.83 10.12 -1.47
C LEU A 67 0.29 8.69 -1.46
N LEU A 68 -0.26 8.23 -0.33
CA LEU A 68 -0.88 6.91 -0.25
C LEU A 68 -2.09 6.80 -1.18
N ALA A 69 -2.94 7.83 -1.24
CA ALA A 69 -4.09 7.86 -2.14
C ALA A 69 -3.65 7.77 -3.61
N ASP A 70 -2.62 8.52 -4.02
CA ASP A 70 -2.05 8.43 -5.37
C ASP A 70 -1.48 7.03 -5.66
N ALA A 71 -0.78 6.43 -4.68
CA ALA A 71 -0.26 5.07 -4.80
C ALA A 71 -1.37 4.02 -5.00
N LEU A 72 -2.45 4.12 -4.20
CA LEU A 72 -3.62 3.25 -4.30
C LEU A 72 -4.36 3.44 -5.63
N TYR A 73 -4.51 4.67 -6.09
CA TYR A 73 -5.13 5.00 -7.38
C TYR A 73 -4.37 4.38 -8.55
N ARG A 74 -3.03 4.47 -8.54
CA ARG A 74 -2.19 3.84 -9.58
C ARG A 74 -2.27 2.32 -9.53
N ALA A 75 -2.27 1.73 -8.33
CA ALA A 75 -2.45 0.29 -8.17
C ALA A 75 -3.83 -0.18 -8.71
N ALA A 76 -4.89 0.60 -8.50
CA ALA A 76 -6.24 0.30 -9.00
C ALA A 76 -6.34 0.31 -10.53
N ARG A 77 -5.57 1.18 -11.18
CA ARG A 77 -5.55 1.36 -12.64
C ARG A 77 -4.48 0.53 -13.36
N SER A 78 -3.66 -0.22 -12.63
CA SER A 78 -2.65 -1.09 -13.21
C SER A 78 -3.28 -2.13 -14.15
N GLU A 79 -2.71 -2.30 -15.34
CA GLU A 79 -3.10 -3.36 -16.28
C GLU A 79 -2.78 -4.75 -15.71
N ILE A 80 -1.71 -4.86 -14.92
CA ILE A 80 -1.37 -6.10 -14.21
C ILE A 80 -2.24 -6.20 -12.97
N ALA A 81 -3.13 -7.19 -12.97
CA ALA A 81 -4.02 -7.45 -11.84
C ALA A 81 -3.24 -7.85 -10.60
N SER A 82 -3.46 -7.12 -9.51
CA SER A 82 -3.02 -7.46 -8.15
C SER A 82 -4.22 -7.83 -7.29
N PHE A 83 -4.00 -8.70 -6.32
CA PHE A 83 -5.02 -9.05 -5.33
C PHE A 83 -5.14 -7.99 -4.23
N ALA A 84 -4.00 -7.46 -3.78
CA ALA A 84 -3.93 -6.49 -2.71
C ALA A 84 -2.76 -5.53 -2.91
N VAL A 85 -2.81 -4.40 -2.21
CA VAL A 85 -1.64 -3.57 -1.93
C VAL A 85 -1.06 -3.98 -0.58
N ILE A 86 0.25 -4.20 -0.51
CA ILE A 86 0.98 -4.62 0.68
C ILE A 86 1.95 -3.51 1.08
N VAL A 87 2.16 -3.36 2.40
CA VAL A 87 3.16 -2.49 3.00
C VAL A 87 3.90 -3.21 4.12
N ASP A 88 5.17 -2.89 4.29
CA ASP A 88 5.94 -3.23 5.48
C ASP A 88 6.13 -1.94 6.30
N ALA A 89 5.40 -1.84 7.41
CA ALA A 89 5.52 -0.72 8.32
C ALA A 89 6.88 -0.76 9.04
N LYS A 90 7.60 0.36 8.99
CA LYS A 90 8.93 0.47 9.63
C LYS A 90 8.87 0.52 11.16
N ASP A 91 7.77 1.04 11.70
CA ASP A 91 7.57 1.26 13.13
C ASP A 91 6.07 1.33 13.45
N GLU A 92 5.77 1.33 14.74
CA GLU A 92 4.40 1.31 15.26
C GLU A 92 3.59 2.56 14.83
N ASN A 93 4.23 3.71 14.61
CA ASN A 93 3.56 4.90 14.09
C ASN A 93 3.13 4.70 12.64
N ALA A 94 3.98 4.08 11.81
CA ALA A 94 3.68 3.72 10.45
C ALA A 94 2.57 2.65 10.39
N ARG A 95 2.61 1.64 11.26
CA ARG A 95 1.55 0.62 11.37
C ARG A 95 0.19 1.28 11.61
N ARG A 96 0.09 2.11 12.66
CA ARG A 96 -1.13 2.88 12.97
C ARG A 96 -1.56 3.86 11.89
N PHE A 97 -0.62 4.41 11.11
CA PHE A 97 -0.95 5.22 9.95
C PHE A 97 -1.67 4.37 8.89
N TYR A 98 -1.14 3.20 8.53
CA TYR A 98 -1.76 2.34 7.54
C TYR A 98 -3.08 1.72 8.02
N GLU A 99 -3.20 1.33 9.29
CA GLU A 99 -4.46 0.83 9.86
C GLU A 99 -5.59 1.87 9.80
N ARG A 100 -5.28 3.14 10.07
CA ARG A 100 -6.24 4.25 9.90
C ARG A 100 -6.70 4.42 8.45
N GLU A 101 -5.85 4.05 7.49
CA GLU A 101 -6.16 4.03 6.07
C GLU A 101 -6.71 2.66 5.61
N SER A 102 -7.28 1.90 6.55
CA SER A 102 -7.97 0.62 6.34
C SER A 102 -7.09 -0.52 5.81
N PHE A 103 -5.79 -0.49 6.09
CA PHE A 103 -4.95 -1.66 5.93
C PHE A 103 -5.13 -2.61 7.11
N LEU A 104 -5.11 -3.91 6.82
CA LEU A 104 -5.26 -4.98 7.80
C LEU A 104 -3.88 -5.61 8.05
N PRO A 105 -3.49 -5.85 9.31
CA PRO A 105 -2.27 -6.58 9.61
C PRO A 105 -2.38 -8.04 9.16
N PHE A 106 -1.25 -8.64 8.82
CA PHE A 106 -1.15 -10.08 8.67
C PHE A 106 -1.23 -10.75 10.06
N PRO A 107 -1.88 -11.93 10.20
CA PRO A 107 -2.08 -12.59 11.49
C PRO A 107 -0.78 -12.81 12.29
N ASP A 108 0.27 -13.27 11.61
CA ASP A 108 1.56 -13.62 12.25
C ASP A 108 2.64 -12.54 12.06
N GLN A 109 2.35 -11.48 11.31
CA GLN A 109 3.30 -10.42 10.94
C GLN A 109 2.64 -9.05 11.09
N PRO A 110 2.49 -8.52 12.32
CA PRO A 110 1.71 -7.29 12.57
C PRO A 110 2.27 -6.03 11.90
N MET A 111 3.56 -6.03 11.57
CA MET A 111 4.22 -4.93 10.84
C MET A 111 4.01 -5.01 9.32
N LYS A 112 3.57 -6.16 8.80
CA LYS A 112 3.17 -6.33 7.41
C LYS A 112 1.68 -6.13 7.35
N LEU A 113 1.21 -5.26 6.45
CA LEU A 113 -0.20 -4.97 6.29
C LEU A 113 -0.60 -5.07 4.83
N PHE A 114 -1.87 -5.37 4.58
CA PHE A 114 -2.43 -5.40 3.25
C PHE A 114 -3.78 -4.70 3.20
N ARG A 115 -4.14 -4.23 2.00
CA ARG A 115 -5.49 -3.76 1.69
C ARG A 115 -5.96 -4.42 0.39
N PRO A 116 -7.09 -5.15 0.39
CA PRO A 116 -7.60 -5.82 -0.80
C PRO A 116 -7.89 -4.84 -1.95
N MET A 117 -7.60 -5.22 -3.19
CA MET A 117 -7.91 -4.41 -4.36
C MET A 117 -9.42 -4.19 -4.55
N THR A 118 -10.27 -5.08 -4.03
CA THR A 118 -11.72 -4.88 -4.01
C THR A 118 -12.12 -3.66 -3.19
N ASP A 119 -11.42 -3.39 -2.10
CA ASP A 119 -11.71 -2.26 -1.21
C ASP A 119 -11.08 -0.98 -1.73
N ILE A 120 -9.95 -1.09 -2.42
CA ILE A 120 -9.26 0.03 -3.05
C ILE A 120 -10.04 0.55 -4.26
N ARG A 121 -10.53 -0.34 -5.14
CA ARG A 121 -11.30 0.07 -6.33
C ARG A 121 -12.55 0.85 -5.96
N ARG A 122 -13.27 0.43 -4.91
CA ARG A 122 -14.44 1.12 -4.36
C ARG A 122 -14.18 2.56 -3.88
N LEU A 123 -12.93 2.97 -3.65
CA LEU A 123 -12.61 4.36 -3.30
C LEU A 123 -12.66 5.30 -4.50
N PHE A 124 -12.56 4.77 -5.71
CA PHE A 124 -12.40 5.52 -6.96
C PHE A 124 -13.50 5.23 -7.97
N ASP A 125 -14.47 4.40 -7.58
CA ASP A 125 -15.71 4.16 -8.33
C ASP A 125 -16.69 5.35 -8.21
#